data_AF-A0A970NIQ5-F1
#
_entry.id   AF-A0A970NIQ5-F1
#
_cell.length_a   1.000
_cell.length_b   1.000
_cell.length_c   1.000
_cell.angle_alpha   90.00
_cell.angle_beta   90.00
_cell.angle_gamma   90.00
#
_symmetry.space_group_name_H-M   'P 1'
#
loop_
_entity.id
_entity.type
_entity.pdbx_description
1 polymer ?
#
loop_
_entity_poly.entity_id
_entity_poly.type
_entity_poly.pdbx_seq_one_letter_code
_entity_poly.pdbx_strand_id
1 'polypeptide(L)'
;MRSLCVPALVAALVLTVLAPLLAQDGPELWLHLFFSVNSEEGRDRALDLLDRAGEAGYTHALLADNALNDLDTLSPDYTARLAAVQAKAAEVGIELAPGVMNIGYSGAIIGRNRNLDEGMPVRDAVFVVDGGEARLRPDPPLAVPDPGFENATDHAFTEWEWQDRAGVITFRDTEVAHSGASSLRMSDIGSGDPEYGHGRIMARLPVAPFRQYHVSVWVRTEEFDTGCMARMYIASPDGRSLSFGDLRLQATEDWTRHDAVFNSLDSEEILFYLGVWEGKSGSIWWDDLVIEEVGLVNVLRRDGTPLQVRGADGALYEEGVDFEPVAGMNEGIARWYPWSEEFPEAQPLRITAESRISEGERLYVSFYHAAHVLGDQTMCCLSEPEVYAVLESQIRGVQEYLAPRTWFINHDEIRVANWCEACQSRGMTPGELLADNVRRCQEMILRASPGARIVVWSDMFDPNHNAHDDYYAVNGTWAGSWEGLRPTTDIANWYRGGGLETMGWFADRGHRQILCGYYDTSDFYTDEWLADAQGAGIRGIMGAMYTTWVPSYDLIEAWAEMVRGAW
;
A
#
# COMPACT_ATOMS: atom_id res chain seq x y z
N MET A 1 -45.20 18.99 74.40
CA MET A 1 -45.15 17.52 74.60
C MET A 1 -45.06 16.87 73.23
N ARG A 2 -43.94 16.16 72.96
CA ARG A 2 -43.75 15.08 71.96
C ARG A 2 -43.94 15.44 70.48
N SER A 3 -43.26 14.91 69.48
CA SER A 3 -41.97 14.23 69.25
C SER A 3 -42.02 13.77 67.78
N LEU A 4 -40.92 13.93 67.02
CA LEU A 4 -40.51 13.17 65.79
C LEU A 4 -41.48 13.20 64.57
N CYS A 5 -41.08 13.44 63.31
CA CYS A 5 -40.07 12.74 62.50
C CYS A 5 -39.87 13.44 61.13
N VAL A 6 -38.69 13.22 60.53
CA VAL A 6 -38.10 13.75 59.29
C VAL A 6 -38.55 12.91 58.05
N PRO A 7 -38.42 13.42 56.80
CA PRO A 7 -39.21 12.97 55.65
C PRO A 7 -38.53 11.86 54.84
N ALA A 8 -39.33 11.03 54.18
CA ALA A 8 -38.85 10.06 53.21
C ALA A 8 -39.84 9.99 52.04
N LEU A 9 -39.60 10.76 50.96
CA LEU A 9 -40.10 10.44 49.61
C LEU A 9 -39.51 11.36 48.51
N VAL A 10 -38.19 11.52 48.42
CA VAL A 10 -37.55 12.15 47.22
C VAL A 10 -36.30 11.36 46.74
N ALA A 11 -36.13 10.11 47.19
CA ALA A 11 -34.93 9.31 46.89
C ALA A 11 -35.16 8.16 45.89
N ALA A 12 -36.22 8.21 45.07
CA ALA A 12 -36.56 7.11 44.15
C ALA A 12 -36.52 7.46 42.66
N LEU A 13 -36.03 8.65 42.27
CA LEU A 13 -36.00 9.08 40.86
C LEU A 13 -34.64 9.68 40.41
N VAL A 14 -33.53 9.23 40.99
CA VAL A 14 -32.15 9.57 40.55
C VAL A 14 -31.28 8.30 40.42
N LEU A 15 -31.89 7.11 40.41
CA LEU A 15 -31.18 5.82 40.45
C LEU A 15 -31.33 5.03 39.13
N THR A 16 -31.25 5.70 37.99
CA THR A 16 -31.28 5.07 36.66
C THR A 16 -30.36 5.71 35.61
N VAL A 17 -29.39 6.52 36.00
CA VAL A 17 -28.33 7.02 35.08
C VAL A 17 -26.98 7.06 35.78
N LEU A 18 -26.54 5.91 36.29
CA LEU A 18 -25.16 5.62 36.65
C LEU A 18 -25.02 4.11 36.54
N ALA A 19 -24.98 3.60 35.30
CA ALA A 19 -24.24 2.37 35.08
C ALA A 19 -22.82 2.65 35.61
N PRO A 20 -22.27 1.82 36.50
CA PRO A 20 -20.85 1.91 36.74
C PRO A 20 -20.19 1.72 35.38
N LEU A 21 -19.29 2.61 34.98
CA LEU A 21 -18.14 2.17 34.20
C LEU A 21 -17.53 1.06 35.07
N LEU A 22 -17.88 -0.19 34.78
CA LEU A 22 -17.09 -1.30 35.26
C LEU A 22 -15.73 -1.05 34.61
N ALA A 23 -14.76 -0.63 35.42
CA ALA A 23 -13.38 -0.70 35.00
C ALA A 23 -13.15 -2.13 34.53
N GLN A 24 -12.69 -2.30 33.29
CA GLN A 24 -12.35 -3.61 32.78
C GLN A 24 -11.22 -4.16 33.67
N ASP A 25 -11.49 -5.25 34.39
CA ASP A 25 -10.55 -5.88 35.33
C ASP A 25 -9.45 -6.70 34.61
N GLY A 26 -8.93 -6.20 33.48
CA GLY A 26 -7.94 -6.88 32.64
C GLY A 26 -7.59 -6.11 31.36
N PRO A 27 -6.70 -6.65 30.51
CA PRO A 27 -6.30 -6.01 29.27
C PRO A 27 -7.47 -5.93 28.28
N GLU A 28 -7.48 -4.90 27.45
CA GLU A 28 -8.25 -4.91 26.22
C GLU A 28 -7.69 -5.98 25.27
N LEU A 29 -8.42 -7.08 25.11
CA LEU A 29 -8.10 -8.11 24.12
C LEU A 29 -8.88 -7.83 22.83
N TRP A 30 -8.13 -7.60 21.76
CA TRP A 30 -8.64 -7.30 20.43
C TRP A 30 -8.44 -8.47 19.48
N LEU A 31 -9.47 -8.78 18.69
CA LEU A 31 -9.39 -9.75 17.59
C LEU A 31 -9.36 -9.01 16.24
N HIS A 32 -8.38 -9.29 15.38
CA HIS A 32 -8.35 -8.78 14.01
C HIS A 32 -9.12 -9.71 13.07
N LEU A 33 -10.33 -9.31 12.65
CA LEU A 33 -11.10 -10.01 11.61
C LEU A 33 -10.68 -9.49 10.23
N PHE A 34 -9.64 -10.10 9.66
CA PHE A 34 -9.05 -9.73 8.37
C PHE A 34 -9.59 -10.60 7.23
N PHE A 35 -10.86 -10.37 6.87
CA PHE A 35 -11.52 -10.99 5.70
C PHE A 35 -12.85 -10.29 5.40
N SER A 36 -13.39 -10.52 4.19
CA SER A 36 -14.68 -9.95 3.82
C SER A 36 -15.86 -10.75 4.39
N VAL A 37 -16.87 -10.05 4.90
CA VAL A 37 -18.16 -10.65 5.29
C VAL A 37 -19.20 -10.55 4.17
N ASN A 38 -18.80 -10.17 2.96
CA ASN A 38 -19.66 -10.08 1.77
C ASN A 38 -19.99 -11.44 1.12
N SER A 39 -20.12 -12.48 1.94
CA SER A 39 -20.58 -13.81 1.54
C SER A 39 -21.22 -14.50 2.74
N GLU A 40 -22.03 -15.54 2.51
CA GLU A 40 -22.59 -16.32 3.62
C GLU A 40 -21.49 -17.02 4.43
N GLU A 41 -20.49 -17.58 3.75
CA GLU A 41 -19.33 -18.21 4.38
C GLU A 41 -18.52 -17.21 5.22
N GLY A 42 -18.25 -16.02 4.69
CA GLY A 42 -17.55 -14.96 5.42
C GLY A 42 -18.33 -14.50 6.65
N ARG A 43 -19.65 -14.33 6.52
CA ARG A 43 -20.53 -14.04 7.67
C ARG A 43 -20.44 -15.16 8.71
N ASP A 44 -20.70 -16.41 8.32
CA ASP A 44 -20.79 -17.54 9.27
C ASP A 44 -19.45 -17.77 9.99
N ARG A 45 -18.34 -17.60 9.25
CA ARG A 45 -17.00 -17.58 9.83
C ARG A 45 -16.81 -16.48 10.86
N ALA A 46 -17.26 -15.25 10.58
CA ALA A 46 -17.19 -14.16 11.56
C ALA A 46 -18.04 -14.45 12.80
N LEU A 47 -19.22 -15.06 12.65
CA LEU A 47 -20.07 -15.42 13.78
C LEU A 47 -19.41 -16.46 14.69
N ASP A 48 -18.83 -17.52 14.11
CA ASP A 48 -18.09 -18.56 14.84
C ASP A 48 -16.88 -17.98 15.59
N LEU A 49 -16.09 -17.14 14.91
CA LEU A 49 -14.93 -16.50 15.51
C LEU A 49 -15.32 -15.57 16.66
N LEU A 50 -16.43 -14.85 16.55
CA LEU A 50 -16.93 -14.00 17.64
C LEU A 50 -17.41 -14.83 18.83
N ASP A 51 -18.08 -15.96 18.62
CA ASP A 51 -18.46 -16.88 19.71
C ASP A 51 -17.22 -17.39 20.44
N ARG A 52 -16.22 -17.90 19.71
CA ARG A 52 -14.94 -18.36 20.28
C ARG A 52 -14.21 -17.25 21.02
N ALA A 53 -14.15 -16.06 20.43
CA ALA A 53 -13.50 -14.91 21.03
C ALA A 53 -14.21 -14.43 22.31
N GLY A 54 -15.54 -14.44 22.33
CA GLY A 54 -16.33 -14.12 23.52
C GLY A 54 -16.05 -15.09 24.66
N GLU A 55 -16.04 -16.40 24.39
CA GLU A 55 -15.67 -17.43 25.37
C GLU A 55 -14.21 -17.27 25.84
N ALA A 56 -13.31 -16.91 24.93
CA ALA A 56 -11.91 -16.66 25.22
C ALA A 56 -11.65 -15.30 25.87
N GLY A 57 -12.67 -14.48 26.17
CA GLY A 57 -12.54 -13.22 26.92
C GLY A 57 -12.02 -12.03 26.10
N TYR A 58 -12.14 -12.06 24.77
CA TYR A 58 -11.92 -10.89 23.94
C TYR A 58 -12.98 -9.82 24.23
N THR A 59 -12.60 -8.56 24.05
CA THR A 59 -13.46 -7.41 24.38
C THR A 59 -13.72 -6.51 23.19
N HIS A 60 -12.86 -6.59 22.17
CA HIS A 60 -12.96 -5.79 20.97
C HIS A 60 -12.68 -6.66 19.74
N ALA A 61 -13.26 -6.30 18.61
CA ALA A 61 -12.91 -6.88 17.32
C ALA A 61 -12.77 -5.78 16.28
N LEU A 62 -11.61 -5.72 15.62
CA LEU A 62 -11.42 -4.93 14.41
C LEU A 62 -12.02 -5.70 13.24
N LEU A 63 -13.04 -5.15 12.60
CA LEU A 63 -13.56 -5.66 11.34
C LEU A 63 -12.85 -4.98 10.16
N ALA A 64 -11.84 -5.65 9.62
CA ALA A 64 -11.08 -5.20 8.46
C ALA A 64 -11.67 -5.76 7.16
N ASP A 65 -12.93 -5.38 6.87
CA ASP A 65 -13.60 -5.70 5.61
C ASP A 65 -13.55 -4.50 4.67
N ASN A 66 -12.89 -4.66 3.51
CA ASN A 66 -12.76 -3.59 2.52
C ASN A 66 -14.12 -3.05 2.04
N ALA A 67 -15.18 -3.86 2.06
CA ALA A 67 -16.53 -3.44 1.68
C ALA A 67 -17.11 -2.35 2.60
N LEU A 68 -16.61 -2.18 3.83
CA LEU A 68 -16.98 -1.05 4.70
C LEU A 68 -16.66 0.33 4.09
N ASN A 69 -15.71 0.35 3.15
CA ASN A 69 -15.26 1.56 2.47
C ASN A 69 -16.09 1.88 1.21
N ASP A 70 -17.19 1.17 0.96
CA ASP A 70 -18.08 1.44 -0.18
C ASP A 70 -19.59 1.25 0.12
N LEU A 71 -20.00 1.51 1.36
CA LEU A 71 -21.35 1.18 1.86
C LEU A 71 -22.54 1.84 1.13
N ASP A 72 -22.37 2.91 0.37
CA ASP A 72 -23.47 3.56 -0.36
C ASP A 72 -23.74 2.93 -1.75
N THR A 73 -22.89 2.01 -2.22
CA THR A 73 -23.07 1.27 -3.49
C THR A 73 -23.41 -0.21 -3.27
N LEU A 74 -23.32 -0.71 -2.03
CA LEU A 74 -23.42 -2.14 -1.72
C LEU A 74 -24.87 -2.66 -1.64
N SER A 75 -25.00 -3.97 -1.83
CA SER A 75 -26.31 -4.64 -1.88
C SER A 75 -26.98 -4.75 -0.50
N PRO A 76 -28.32 -4.82 -0.44
CA PRO A 76 -29.05 -5.09 0.80
C PRO A 76 -28.54 -6.35 1.53
N ASP A 77 -28.10 -7.37 0.79
CA ASP A 77 -27.57 -8.61 1.37
C ASP A 77 -26.31 -8.36 2.19
N TYR A 78 -25.41 -7.48 1.74
CA TYR A 78 -24.22 -7.11 2.50
C TYR A 78 -24.60 -6.47 3.84
N THR A 79 -25.49 -5.48 3.81
CA THR A 79 -25.93 -4.78 5.03
C THR A 79 -26.62 -5.73 6.03
N ALA A 80 -27.35 -6.74 5.55
CA ALA A 80 -27.96 -7.76 6.40
C ALA A 80 -26.90 -8.67 7.06
N ARG A 81 -25.85 -9.06 6.32
CA ARG A 81 -24.71 -9.82 6.89
C ARG A 81 -23.96 -9.00 7.93
N LEU A 82 -23.71 -7.73 7.65
CA LEU A 82 -23.05 -6.81 8.57
C LEU A 82 -23.85 -6.64 9.87
N ALA A 83 -25.17 -6.48 9.78
CA ALA A 83 -26.05 -6.41 10.94
C ALA A 83 -26.01 -7.71 11.78
N ALA A 84 -25.91 -8.88 11.15
CA ALA A 84 -25.78 -10.15 11.86
C ALA A 84 -24.45 -10.24 12.64
N VAL A 85 -23.34 -9.82 12.04
CA VAL A 85 -22.02 -9.77 12.69
C VAL A 85 -22.05 -8.80 13.88
N GLN A 86 -22.63 -7.60 13.71
CA GLN A 86 -22.80 -6.65 14.80
C GLN A 86 -23.65 -7.21 15.94
N ALA A 87 -24.79 -7.85 15.62
CA ALA A 87 -25.67 -8.45 16.62
C ALA A 87 -24.96 -9.54 17.42
N LYS A 88 -24.18 -10.38 16.74
CA LYS A 88 -23.36 -11.42 17.39
C LYS A 88 -22.28 -10.82 18.28
N ALA A 89 -21.53 -9.82 17.81
CA ALA A 89 -20.53 -9.14 18.64
C ALA A 89 -21.16 -8.59 19.93
N ALA A 90 -22.33 -7.94 19.82
CA ALA A 90 -23.08 -7.46 20.97
C ALA A 90 -23.59 -8.57 21.90
N GLU A 91 -24.04 -9.70 21.36
CA GLU A 91 -24.48 -10.88 22.12
C GLU A 91 -23.36 -11.41 23.03
N VAL A 92 -22.13 -11.49 22.50
CA VAL A 92 -20.97 -12.04 23.20
C VAL A 92 -20.15 -10.99 23.95
N GLY A 93 -20.61 -9.74 23.98
CA GLY A 93 -19.98 -8.65 24.72
C GLY A 93 -18.70 -8.08 24.08
N ILE A 94 -18.51 -8.26 22.79
CA ILE A 94 -17.40 -7.71 22.01
C ILE A 94 -17.81 -6.37 21.36
N GLU A 95 -17.03 -5.32 21.58
CA GLU A 95 -17.19 -4.05 20.88
C GLU A 95 -16.59 -4.16 19.47
N LEU A 96 -17.43 -4.04 18.44
CA LEU A 96 -17.00 -4.09 17.04
C LEU A 96 -16.50 -2.71 16.59
N ALA A 97 -15.25 -2.65 16.11
CA ALA A 97 -14.62 -1.47 15.53
C ALA A 97 -14.46 -1.67 14.01
N PRO A 98 -15.22 -0.95 13.15
CA PRO A 98 -15.04 -1.05 11.72
C PRO A 98 -13.75 -0.34 11.26
N GLY A 99 -13.00 -1.01 10.39
CA GLY A 99 -11.86 -0.44 9.67
C GLY A 99 -12.32 0.40 8.48
N VAL A 100 -12.00 1.69 8.50
CA VAL A 100 -12.39 2.67 7.47
C VAL A 100 -11.22 3.53 7.02
N MET A 101 -11.43 4.35 6.00
CA MET A 101 -10.45 5.34 5.53
C MET A 101 -9.13 4.70 5.13
N ASN A 102 -9.16 3.65 4.31
CA ASN A 102 -7.96 3.01 3.79
C ASN A 102 -7.18 3.99 2.91
N ILE A 103 -6.14 4.63 3.46
CA ILE A 103 -5.32 5.61 2.74
C ILE A 103 -4.11 4.94 2.06
N GLY A 104 -3.35 4.08 2.77
CA GLY A 104 -2.25 3.35 2.14
C GLY A 104 -2.71 2.22 1.23
N TYR A 105 -3.94 1.74 1.41
CA TYR A 105 -4.59 0.73 0.57
C TYR A 105 -5.87 1.30 -0.04
N SER A 106 -5.73 2.33 -0.87
CA SER A 106 -6.84 3.18 -1.35
C SER A 106 -7.79 2.52 -2.38
N GLY A 107 -7.80 1.19 -2.50
CA GLY A 107 -8.54 0.47 -3.54
C GLY A 107 -10.03 0.83 -3.60
N ALA A 108 -10.70 0.99 -2.44
CA ALA A 108 -12.11 1.41 -2.40
C ALA A 108 -12.32 2.87 -2.83
N ILE A 109 -11.41 3.78 -2.46
CA ILE A 109 -11.46 5.20 -2.86
C ILE A 109 -11.27 5.31 -4.37
N ILE A 110 -10.25 4.64 -4.89
CA ILE A 110 -9.87 4.65 -6.30
C ILE A 110 -10.91 3.88 -7.14
N GLY A 111 -11.57 2.87 -6.56
CA GLY A 111 -12.68 2.15 -7.18
C GLY A 111 -13.87 3.06 -7.54
N ARG A 112 -14.07 4.17 -6.83
CA ARG A 112 -15.11 5.16 -7.18
C ARG A 112 -14.71 6.07 -8.33
N ASN A 113 -13.46 6.50 -8.32
CA ASN A 113 -12.90 7.35 -9.35
C ASN A 113 -11.40 7.08 -9.41
N ARG A 114 -10.95 6.49 -10.52
CA ARG A 114 -9.55 6.09 -10.68
C ARG A 114 -8.60 7.29 -10.79
N ASN A 115 -9.11 8.48 -11.09
CA ASN A 115 -8.30 9.69 -11.12
C ASN A 115 -7.87 10.17 -9.72
N LEU A 116 -8.39 9.57 -8.63
CA LEU A 116 -8.05 9.96 -7.26
C LEU A 116 -6.69 9.45 -6.77
N ASP A 117 -5.99 8.62 -7.55
CA ASP A 117 -4.60 8.24 -7.24
C ASP A 117 -3.69 9.46 -7.07
N GLU A 118 -2.65 9.30 -6.25
CA GLU A 118 -1.51 10.19 -6.25
C GLU A 118 -0.78 10.04 -7.60
N GLY A 119 -0.58 11.18 -8.27
CA GLY A 119 -0.01 11.19 -9.62
C GLY A 119 1.48 11.44 -9.62
N MET A 120 2.23 10.50 -10.20
CA MET A 120 3.66 10.69 -10.49
C MET A 120 3.84 11.45 -11.81
N PRO A 121 4.66 12.51 -11.85
CA PRO A 121 4.80 13.33 -13.04
C PRO A 121 5.65 12.64 -14.12
N VAL A 122 5.19 12.77 -15.36
CA VAL A 122 6.01 12.68 -16.57
C VAL A 122 6.17 14.10 -17.12
N ARG A 123 7.40 14.53 -17.38
CA ARG A 123 7.69 15.94 -17.74
C ARG A 123 8.41 16.06 -19.07
N ASP A 124 7.75 16.62 -20.08
CA ASP A 124 8.31 16.90 -21.40
C ASP A 124 8.64 15.64 -22.23
N ALA A 125 7.82 14.59 -22.15
CA ALA A 125 7.99 13.34 -22.91
C ALA A 125 7.96 13.64 -24.40
N VAL A 126 8.92 13.09 -25.14
CA VAL A 126 9.06 13.42 -26.54
C VAL A 126 8.10 12.58 -27.36
N PHE A 127 7.19 13.25 -28.06
CA PHE A 127 6.27 12.64 -29.01
C PHE A 127 6.59 13.19 -30.40
N VAL A 128 6.45 12.35 -31.43
CA VAL A 128 6.64 12.74 -32.83
C VAL A 128 5.39 12.41 -33.61
N VAL A 129 4.93 13.38 -34.39
CA VAL A 129 3.74 13.25 -35.24
C VAL A 129 4.06 12.47 -36.50
N ASP A 130 3.32 11.40 -36.73
CA ASP A 130 3.37 10.57 -37.93
C ASP A 130 1.95 10.11 -38.28
N GLY A 131 1.48 10.45 -39.48
CA GLY A 131 0.18 9.99 -39.98
C GLY A 131 -1.03 10.47 -39.17
N GLY A 132 -0.96 11.66 -38.58
CA GLY A 132 -2.04 12.23 -37.75
C GLY A 132 -2.07 11.73 -36.30
N GLU A 133 -1.08 10.96 -35.87
CA GLU A 133 -0.89 10.56 -34.47
C GLU A 133 0.49 11.01 -33.98
N ALA A 134 0.57 11.61 -32.79
CA ALA A 134 1.84 11.76 -32.09
C ALA A 134 2.06 10.55 -31.18
N ARG A 135 3.20 9.89 -31.34
CA ARG A 135 3.62 8.75 -30.51
C ARG A 135 4.94 9.04 -29.85
N LEU A 136 5.13 8.46 -28.66
CA LEU A 136 6.38 8.58 -27.92
C LEU A 136 7.58 8.19 -28.81
N ARG A 137 8.66 8.95 -28.69
CA ARG A 137 9.99 8.61 -29.18
C ARG A 137 10.97 8.82 -28.04
N PRO A 138 11.56 7.76 -27.48
CA PRO A 138 12.50 7.87 -26.37
C PRO A 138 13.63 8.86 -26.70
N ASP A 139 13.91 9.76 -25.76
CA ASP A 139 14.99 10.73 -25.84
C ASP A 139 15.60 10.95 -24.45
N PRO A 140 16.78 10.36 -24.14
CA PRO A 140 17.65 9.63 -25.07
C PRO A 140 17.06 8.30 -25.55
N PRO A 141 17.50 7.77 -26.71
CA PRO A 141 17.21 6.39 -27.09
C PRO A 141 17.69 5.44 -26.00
N LEU A 142 16.80 4.55 -25.56
CA LEU A 142 17.11 3.52 -24.57
C LEU A 142 17.43 2.21 -25.29
N ALA A 143 18.55 1.57 -24.92
CA ALA A 143 18.95 0.27 -25.44
C ALA A 143 19.42 -0.61 -24.28
N VAL A 144 18.81 -1.78 -24.14
CA VAL A 144 19.20 -2.79 -23.16
C VAL A 144 20.37 -3.60 -23.72
N PRO A 145 21.45 -3.84 -22.96
CA PRO A 145 22.52 -4.72 -23.40
C PRO A 145 22.04 -6.17 -23.43
N ASP A 146 22.28 -6.87 -24.55
CA ASP A 146 21.99 -8.30 -24.73
C ASP A 146 20.68 -8.80 -24.06
N PRO A 147 19.50 -8.29 -24.48
CA PRO A 147 18.23 -8.56 -23.79
C PRO A 147 17.82 -10.04 -23.79
N GLY A 148 18.31 -10.83 -24.75
CA GLY A 148 18.09 -12.28 -24.84
C GLY A 148 19.26 -13.11 -24.29
N PHE A 149 20.23 -12.50 -23.61
CA PHE A 149 21.35 -13.22 -22.98
C PHE A 149 22.14 -14.14 -23.94
N GLU A 150 22.40 -13.66 -25.15
CA GLU A 150 23.05 -14.41 -26.24
C GLU A 150 24.58 -14.30 -26.23
N ASN A 151 25.11 -13.20 -25.68
CA ASN A 151 26.51 -12.83 -25.75
C ASN A 151 27.23 -13.12 -24.43
N ALA A 152 27.79 -14.33 -24.31
CA ALA A 152 28.66 -14.68 -23.19
C ALA A 152 29.95 -15.38 -23.63
N THR A 153 31.00 -15.21 -22.84
CA THR A 153 32.21 -16.05 -22.89
C THR A 153 32.17 -17.02 -21.71
N ASP A 154 32.13 -18.32 -22.00
CA ASP A 154 31.79 -19.37 -21.03
C ASP A 154 30.43 -19.09 -20.35
N HIS A 155 30.43 -18.61 -19.11
CA HIS A 155 29.23 -18.23 -18.36
C HIS A 155 29.15 -16.73 -18.04
N ALA A 156 30.10 -15.92 -18.54
CA ALA A 156 30.16 -14.49 -18.29
C ALA A 156 29.55 -13.71 -19.46
N PHE A 157 28.41 -13.07 -19.23
CA PHE A 157 27.69 -12.22 -20.19
C PHE A 157 28.49 -10.94 -20.44
N THR A 158 28.87 -10.69 -21.68
CA THR A 158 29.91 -9.70 -22.02
C THR A 158 29.39 -8.29 -22.26
N GLU A 159 28.09 -8.12 -22.48
CA GLU A 159 27.49 -6.80 -22.68
C GLU A 159 26.93 -6.19 -21.38
N TRP A 160 26.84 -6.97 -20.32
CA TRP A 160 26.41 -6.53 -19.00
C TRP A 160 27.60 -6.01 -18.19
N GLU A 161 27.39 -4.97 -17.37
CA GLU A 161 28.49 -4.34 -16.64
C GLU A 161 29.03 -5.27 -15.53
N TRP A 162 28.14 -6.04 -14.91
CA TRP A 162 28.47 -6.85 -13.75
C TRP A 162 27.51 -8.03 -13.58
N GLN A 163 28.03 -9.15 -13.05
CA GLN A 163 27.23 -10.31 -12.64
C GLN A 163 27.85 -11.03 -11.43
N ASP A 164 27.01 -11.68 -10.61
CA ASP A 164 27.43 -12.49 -9.48
C ASP A 164 27.95 -13.88 -9.93
N ARG A 165 29.23 -14.16 -9.64
CA ARG A 165 29.85 -15.50 -9.71
C ARG A 165 29.52 -16.33 -10.97
N ALA A 166 29.91 -15.84 -12.15
CA ALA A 166 29.82 -16.56 -13.42
C ALA A 166 30.31 -18.02 -13.33
N GLY A 167 29.48 -18.97 -13.77
CA GLY A 167 29.79 -20.41 -13.76
C GLY A 167 29.69 -21.08 -12.39
N VAL A 168 29.22 -20.34 -11.37
CA VAL A 168 28.95 -20.89 -10.03
C VAL A 168 27.53 -20.60 -9.57
N ILE A 169 27.05 -19.37 -9.77
CA ILE A 169 25.67 -18.96 -9.47
C ILE A 169 24.93 -18.63 -10.76
N THR A 170 25.48 -17.75 -11.58
CA THR A 170 24.91 -17.36 -12.87
C THR A 170 25.54 -18.16 -14.00
N PHE A 171 24.73 -18.64 -14.93
CA PHE A 171 25.15 -19.46 -16.06
C PHE A 171 24.48 -18.98 -17.34
N ARG A 172 25.24 -18.97 -18.44
CA ARG A 172 24.65 -19.08 -19.78
C ARG A 172 24.15 -20.50 -19.96
N ASP A 173 22.84 -20.64 -20.11
CA ASP A 173 22.19 -21.92 -20.39
C ASP A 173 21.83 -22.00 -21.87
N THR A 174 22.29 -23.05 -22.57
CA THR A 174 22.01 -23.29 -23.99
C THR A 174 21.04 -24.45 -24.22
N GLU A 175 20.57 -25.09 -23.15
CA GLU A 175 19.60 -26.19 -23.21
C GLU A 175 18.18 -25.69 -22.93
N VAL A 176 18.06 -24.70 -22.05
CA VAL A 176 16.79 -24.06 -21.68
C VAL A 176 16.86 -22.58 -22.03
N ALA A 177 16.07 -22.18 -23.02
CA ALA A 177 15.88 -20.79 -23.41
C ALA A 177 14.42 -20.56 -23.81
N HIS A 178 13.92 -19.35 -23.66
CA HIS A 178 12.58 -18.98 -24.13
C HIS A 178 12.65 -18.67 -25.64
N SER A 179 13.61 -17.83 -26.04
CA SER A 179 13.92 -17.55 -27.42
C SER A 179 15.44 -17.67 -27.67
N GLY A 180 15.88 -17.40 -28.90
CA GLY A 180 17.32 -17.40 -29.19
C GLY A 180 18.05 -18.73 -28.98
N ALA A 181 19.33 -18.65 -28.62
CA ALA A 181 20.22 -19.79 -28.41
C ALA A 181 20.70 -19.93 -26.96
N SER A 182 20.40 -18.97 -26.07
CA SER A 182 20.66 -19.11 -24.64
C SER A 182 19.76 -18.25 -23.77
N SER A 183 19.77 -18.53 -22.46
CA SER A 183 19.17 -17.69 -21.43
C SER A 183 20.11 -17.50 -20.23
N LEU A 184 19.77 -16.59 -19.33
CA LEU A 184 20.44 -16.45 -18.03
C LEU A 184 19.80 -17.38 -17.01
N ARG A 185 20.54 -18.41 -16.57
CA ARG A 185 20.14 -19.27 -15.45
C ARG A 185 20.85 -18.87 -14.17
N MET A 186 20.13 -18.90 -13.06
CA MET A 186 20.69 -18.85 -11.70
C MET A 186 20.25 -20.09 -10.92
N SER A 187 21.18 -20.75 -10.24
CA SER A 187 20.89 -22.00 -9.53
C SER A 187 21.64 -22.13 -8.21
N ASP A 188 21.00 -22.76 -7.23
CA ASP A 188 21.57 -23.10 -5.92
C ASP A 188 22.32 -21.93 -5.26
N ILE A 189 21.69 -20.75 -5.34
CA ILE A 189 22.28 -19.46 -4.99
C ILE A 189 22.81 -19.48 -3.56
N GLY A 190 22.10 -20.07 -2.61
CA GLY A 190 22.53 -20.15 -1.21
C GLY A 190 23.78 -21.02 -0.99
N SER A 191 24.03 -22.00 -1.87
CA SER A 191 25.28 -22.77 -1.85
C SER A 191 26.43 -21.99 -2.50
N GLY A 192 26.12 -21.21 -3.54
CA GLY A 192 27.06 -20.33 -4.20
C GLY A 192 27.39 -19.07 -3.39
N ASP A 193 26.51 -18.56 -2.56
CA ASP A 193 26.76 -17.42 -1.71
C ASP A 193 26.14 -17.65 -0.33
N PRO A 194 26.80 -18.44 0.54
CA PRO A 194 26.23 -18.80 1.84
C PRO A 194 26.05 -17.63 2.80
N GLU A 195 26.73 -16.50 2.55
CA GLU A 195 26.67 -15.33 3.43
C GLU A 195 25.45 -14.46 3.11
N TYR A 196 25.18 -14.21 1.83
CA TYR A 196 24.11 -13.28 1.41
C TYR A 196 23.07 -13.86 0.48
N GLY A 197 23.35 -14.98 -0.20
CA GLY A 197 22.45 -15.57 -1.19
C GLY A 197 22.21 -14.68 -2.41
N HIS A 198 23.21 -13.97 -2.92
CA HIS A 198 23.06 -13.10 -4.08
C HIS A 198 23.32 -13.84 -5.41
N GLY A 199 22.37 -13.71 -6.35
CA GLY A 199 22.56 -14.07 -7.75
C GLY A 199 21.95 -13.00 -8.63
N ARG A 200 22.78 -12.14 -9.23
CA ARG A 200 22.32 -10.94 -9.94
C ARG A 200 23.17 -10.64 -11.17
N ILE A 201 22.59 -9.91 -12.11
CA ILE A 201 23.26 -9.23 -13.22
C ILE A 201 22.85 -7.76 -13.23
N MET A 202 23.73 -6.86 -13.67
CA MET A 202 23.49 -5.42 -13.61
C MET A 202 24.00 -4.67 -14.86
N ALA A 203 23.24 -3.67 -15.27
CA ALA A 203 23.65 -2.67 -16.24
C ALA A 203 23.28 -1.24 -15.78
N ARG A 204 24.10 -0.28 -16.18
CA ARG A 204 23.76 1.15 -16.17
C ARG A 204 23.05 1.54 -17.44
N LEU A 205 21.93 2.25 -17.32
CA LEU A 205 21.13 2.69 -18.47
C LEU A 205 20.85 4.20 -18.38
N PRO A 206 21.11 4.98 -19.45
CA PRO A 206 20.73 6.39 -19.48
C PRO A 206 19.20 6.52 -19.59
N VAL A 207 18.63 7.41 -18.79
CA VAL A 207 17.19 7.72 -18.81
C VAL A 207 17.00 9.23 -18.83
N ALA A 208 15.83 9.70 -19.25
CA ALA A 208 15.46 11.08 -19.03
C ALA A 208 14.78 11.21 -17.65
N PRO A 209 15.01 12.30 -16.90
CA PRO A 209 14.29 12.57 -15.66
C PRO A 209 12.78 12.70 -15.90
N PHE A 210 12.00 12.25 -14.92
CA PHE A 210 10.55 12.34 -14.85
C PHE A 210 9.91 11.72 -16.09
N ARG A 211 10.26 10.46 -16.31
CA ARG A 211 9.74 9.60 -17.38
C ARG A 211 9.19 8.32 -16.79
N GLN A 212 8.20 7.77 -17.45
CA GLN A 212 7.65 6.47 -17.13
C GLN A 212 8.31 5.42 -18.04
N TYR A 213 8.71 4.32 -17.44
CA TYR A 213 9.34 3.20 -18.12
C TYR A 213 8.61 1.91 -17.78
N HIS A 214 8.54 1.02 -18.77
CA HIS A 214 8.05 -0.33 -18.66
C HIS A 214 9.21 -1.31 -18.79
N VAL A 215 9.21 -2.34 -17.95
CA VAL A 215 10.15 -3.44 -17.97
C VAL A 215 9.37 -4.73 -18.07
N SER A 216 9.75 -5.64 -18.96
CA SER A 216 9.22 -7.01 -18.97
C SER A 216 10.32 -8.04 -19.17
N VAL A 217 10.18 -9.22 -18.58
CA VAL A 217 11.11 -10.34 -18.74
C VAL A 217 10.35 -11.66 -18.67
N TRP A 218 10.79 -12.66 -19.43
CA TRP A 218 10.30 -14.02 -19.31
C TRP A 218 11.07 -14.75 -18.22
N VAL A 219 10.33 -15.39 -17.31
CA VAL A 219 10.88 -16.11 -16.16
C VAL A 219 10.38 -17.53 -16.17
N ARG A 220 11.28 -18.47 -15.88
CA ARG A 220 10.95 -19.87 -15.60
C ARG A 220 11.58 -20.25 -14.27
N THR A 221 10.91 -21.09 -13.49
CA THR A 221 11.44 -21.60 -12.21
C THR A 221 11.32 -23.11 -12.12
N GLU A 222 12.25 -23.74 -11.39
CA GLU A 222 12.21 -25.16 -11.09
C GLU A 222 12.68 -25.40 -9.65
N GLU A 223 11.75 -25.87 -8.81
CA GLU A 223 11.96 -26.13 -7.38
C GLU A 223 12.57 -24.93 -6.64
N PHE A 224 12.24 -23.71 -7.08
CA PHE A 224 12.79 -22.46 -6.61
C PHE A 224 12.06 -21.96 -5.36
N ASP A 225 12.65 -22.19 -4.20
CA ASP A 225 12.03 -21.93 -2.89
C ASP A 225 12.01 -20.45 -2.45
N THR A 226 12.58 -19.55 -3.27
CA THR A 226 12.84 -18.14 -2.92
C THR A 226 12.23 -17.14 -3.92
N GLY A 227 11.09 -17.49 -4.54
CA GLY A 227 10.39 -16.66 -5.52
C GLY A 227 10.12 -15.21 -5.09
N CYS A 228 9.81 -14.98 -3.81
CA CYS A 228 9.56 -13.64 -3.26
C CYS A 228 10.81 -12.75 -3.17
N MET A 229 12.00 -13.32 -3.34
CA MET A 229 13.26 -12.58 -3.30
C MET A 229 13.84 -12.27 -4.69
N ALA A 230 13.20 -12.76 -5.76
CA ALA A 230 13.53 -12.42 -7.13
C ALA A 230 12.94 -11.06 -7.52
N ARG A 231 13.73 -10.20 -8.19
CA ARG A 231 13.36 -8.82 -8.50
C ARG A 231 13.90 -8.35 -9.85
N MET A 232 13.10 -7.53 -10.52
CA MET A 232 13.58 -6.49 -11.44
C MET A 232 13.82 -5.22 -10.62
N TYR A 233 15.04 -5.07 -10.10
CA TYR A 233 15.35 -3.98 -9.17
C TYR A 233 15.99 -2.80 -9.89
N ILE A 234 15.35 -1.64 -9.83
CA ILE A 234 15.81 -0.39 -10.40
C ILE A 234 16.12 0.59 -9.27
N ALA A 235 17.32 1.16 -9.30
CA ALA A 235 17.73 2.22 -8.39
C ALA A 235 18.40 3.37 -9.15
N SER A 236 18.38 4.55 -8.56
CA SER A 236 19.24 5.64 -8.98
C SER A 236 20.70 5.38 -8.56
N PRO A 237 21.69 6.07 -9.14
CA PRO A 237 23.10 5.89 -8.80
C PRO A 237 23.47 6.20 -7.34
N ASP A 238 22.68 7.02 -6.64
CA ASP A 238 22.84 7.32 -5.22
C ASP A 238 22.14 6.31 -4.29
N GLY A 239 21.49 5.29 -4.86
CA GLY A 239 20.96 4.14 -4.13
C GLY A 239 19.47 4.22 -3.80
N ARG A 240 18.76 5.26 -4.24
CA ARG A 240 17.29 5.34 -4.06
C ARG A 240 16.61 4.30 -4.96
N SER A 241 15.75 3.47 -4.36
CA SER A 241 14.92 2.53 -5.12
C SER A 241 13.88 3.28 -5.96
N LEU A 242 13.73 2.90 -7.23
CA LEU A 242 12.73 3.45 -8.15
C LEU A 242 11.65 2.42 -8.51
N SER A 243 11.91 1.14 -8.27
CA SER A 243 10.97 0.04 -8.45
C SER A 243 10.57 -0.56 -7.11
N PHE A 244 9.29 -0.91 -6.97
CA PHE A 244 8.75 -1.46 -5.72
C PHE A 244 7.86 -2.68 -5.93
N GLY A 245 7.84 -3.26 -7.13
CA GLY A 245 7.09 -4.47 -7.43
C GLY A 245 7.80 -5.74 -6.97
N ASP A 246 7.02 -6.75 -6.58
CA ASP A 246 7.45 -8.14 -6.45
C ASP A 246 7.19 -8.90 -7.76
N LEU A 247 7.74 -10.11 -7.92
CA LEU A 247 7.52 -10.95 -9.11
C LEU A 247 6.46 -12.05 -8.92
N ARG A 248 5.98 -12.28 -7.69
CA ARG A 248 5.04 -13.35 -7.28
C ARG A 248 5.31 -14.74 -7.90
N LEU A 249 6.59 -15.07 -8.08
CA LEU A 249 7.02 -16.31 -8.71
C LEU A 249 6.53 -17.53 -7.94
N GLN A 250 6.14 -18.57 -8.67
CA GLN A 250 5.88 -19.90 -8.11
C GLN A 250 7.19 -20.68 -7.99
N ALA A 251 7.20 -21.70 -7.13
CA ALA A 251 8.39 -22.55 -6.98
C ALA A 251 8.74 -23.29 -8.28
N THR A 252 7.73 -23.69 -9.05
CA THR A 252 7.91 -24.28 -10.38
C THR A 252 6.86 -23.70 -11.31
N GLU A 253 7.30 -22.91 -12.28
CA GLU A 253 6.48 -22.41 -13.38
C GLU A 253 7.25 -22.47 -14.70
N ASP A 254 6.54 -22.74 -15.80
CA ASP A 254 7.12 -22.59 -17.13
C ASP A 254 7.25 -21.11 -17.48
N TRP A 255 7.90 -20.82 -18.61
CA TRP A 255 8.12 -19.45 -19.08
C TRP A 255 6.85 -18.59 -18.98
N THR A 256 6.91 -17.62 -18.08
CA THR A 256 5.86 -16.66 -17.78
C THR A 256 6.44 -15.26 -17.86
N ARG A 257 5.73 -14.35 -18.53
CA ARG A 257 6.16 -12.95 -18.62
C ARG A 257 5.80 -12.23 -17.33
N HIS A 258 6.75 -11.46 -16.80
CA HIS A 258 6.55 -10.57 -15.67
C HIS A 258 6.88 -9.15 -16.10
N ASP A 259 6.09 -8.21 -15.60
CA ASP A 259 6.15 -6.81 -16.01
C ASP A 259 6.28 -5.91 -14.78
N ALA A 260 6.95 -4.77 -14.96
CA ALA A 260 7.10 -3.73 -13.95
C ALA A 260 7.07 -2.36 -14.61
N VAL A 261 6.66 -1.36 -13.83
CA VAL A 261 6.70 0.05 -14.23
C VAL A 261 7.44 0.84 -13.17
N PHE A 262 8.28 1.77 -13.61
CA PHE A 262 8.90 2.74 -12.71
C PHE A 262 8.87 4.14 -13.32
N ASN A 263 9.04 5.14 -12.47
CA ASN A 263 9.29 6.52 -12.90
C ASN A 263 10.76 6.84 -12.58
N SER A 264 11.50 7.44 -13.53
CA SER A 264 12.91 7.79 -13.32
C SER A 264 13.13 8.89 -12.27
N LEU A 265 12.07 9.61 -11.88
CA LEU A 265 12.14 10.74 -10.97
C LEU A 265 13.19 11.76 -11.43
N ASP A 266 14.06 12.23 -10.56
CA ASP A 266 15.13 13.17 -10.93
C ASP A 266 16.37 12.49 -11.52
N SER A 267 16.33 11.19 -11.81
CA SER A 267 17.48 10.44 -12.32
C SER A 267 17.69 10.63 -13.82
N GLU A 268 18.96 10.81 -14.22
CA GLU A 268 19.43 10.79 -15.63
C GLU A 268 20.06 9.43 -16.02
N GLU A 269 20.26 8.56 -15.05
CA GLU A 269 20.81 7.22 -15.20
C GLU A 269 20.13 6.32 -14.16
N ILE A 270 19.98 5.03 -14.47
CA ILE A 270 19.56 4.01 -13.50
C ILE A 270 20.57 2.88 -13.42
N LEU A 271 20.61 2.23 -12.26
CA LEU A 271 21.16 0.91 -12.05
C LEU A 271 20.02 -0.10 -12.19
N PHE A 272 20.03 -0.87 -13.27
CA PHE A 272 19.08 -1.96 -13.48
C PHE A 272 19.72 -3.29 -13.05
N TYR A 273 19.11 -3.96 -12.09
CA TYR A 273 19.47 -5.29 -11.64
C TYR A 273 18.36 -6.28 -11.99
N LEU A 274 18.77 -7.43 -12.50
CA LEU A 274 17.93 -8.61 -12.62
C LEU A 274 18.52 -9.70 -11.75
N GLY A 275 17.75 -10.24 -10.80
CA GLY A 275 18.25 -11.33 -9.97
C GLY A 275 17.51 -11.55 -8.67
N VAL A 276 18.19 -12.26 -7.78
CA VAL A 276 17.67 -12.77 -6.52
C VAL A 276 18.56 -12.29 -5.37
N TRP A 277 17.90 -11.83 -4.31
CA TRP A 277 18.54 -11.54 -3.03
C TRP A 277 18.24 -12.67 -2.05
N GLU A 278 19.14 -13.03 -1.15
CA GLU A 278 18.89 -14.08 -0.14
C GLU A 278 18.42 -15.45 -0.69
N GLY A 279 18.70 -15.73 -1.97
CA GLY A 279 18.29 -16.95 -2.66
C GLY A 279 18.81 -18.21 -1.98
N LYS A 280 18.03 -19.29 -2.02
CA LYS A 280 18.41 -20.58 -1.43
C LYS A 280 18.61 -21.64 -2.51
N SER A 281 17.63 -22.49 -2.75
CA SER A 281 17.76 -23.67 -3.61
C SER A 281 16.88 -23.59 -4.85
N GLY A 282 17.11 -24.51 -5.79
CA GLY A 282 16.39 -24.56 -7.06
C GLY A 282 17.00 -23.64 -8.12
N SER A 283 16.27 -23.47 -9.22
CA SER A 283 16.74 -22.73 -10.39
C SER A 283 15.71 -21.74 -10.90
N ILE A 284 16.21 -20.61 -11.42
CA ILE A 284 15.45 -19.58 -12.10
C ILE A 284 16.15 -19.23 -13.42
N TRP A 285 15.38 -19.06 -14.48
CA TRP A 285 15.85 -18.62 -15.79
C TRP A 285 15.20 -17.31 -16.17
N TRP A 286 15.96 -16.46 -16.84
CA TRP A 286 15.55 -15.15 -17.33
C TRP A 286 15.86 -15.04 -18.82
N ASP A 287 14.90 -14.54 -19.59
CA ASP A 287 15.06 -14.35 -21.03
C ASP A 287 14.18 -13.22 -21.58
N ASP A 288 14.50 -12.76 -22.80
CA ASP A 288 13.72 -11.77 -23.56
C ASP A 288 13.35 -10.50 -22.76
N LEU A 289 14.35 -9.85 -22.16
CA LEU A 289 14.20 -8.61 -21.41
C LEU A 289 13.82 -7.44 -22.34
N VAL A 290 12.82 -6.67 -21.92
CA VAL A 290 12.46 -5.39 -22.54
C VAL A 290 12.54 -4.31 -21.46
N ILE A 291 13.17 -3.18 -21.80
CA ILE A 291 13.05 -1.94 -21.05
C ILE A 291 12.77 -0.84 -22.08
N GLU A 292 11.67 -0.12 -21.90
CA GLU A 292 11.23 0.91 -22.84
C GLU A 292 10.62 2.12 -22.10
N GLU A 293 10.83 3.32 -22.63
CA GLU A 293 10.07 4.49 -22.20
C GLU A 293 8.63 4.34 -22.73
N VAL A 294 7.64 4.64 -21.88
CA VAL A 294 6.22 4.52 -22.25
C VAL A 294 5.50 5.86 -22.16
N GLY A 295 4.59 6.07 -23.10
CA GLY A 295 3.82 7.30 -23.23
C GLY A 295 2.58 7.30 -22.34
N LEU A 296 1.44 7.65 -22.92
CA LEU A 296 0.18 7.82 -22.20
C LEU A 296 -0.41 6.47 -21.73
N VAL A 297 0.04 6.00 -20.56
CA VAL A 297 -0.44 4.81 -19.83
C VAL A 297 -0.81 5.22 -18.41
N ASN A 298 -1.94 4.72 -17.87
CA ASN A 298 -2.45 5.06 -16.53
C ASN A 298 -2.57 6.57 -16.27
N VAL A 299 -2.95 7.34 -17.30
CA VAL A 299 -3.03 8.81 -17.25
C VAL A 299 -4.13 9.29 -16.31
N LEU A 300 -3.75 10.14 -15.36
CA LEU A 300 -4.68 10.77 -14.41
C LEU A 300 -5.22 12.09 -14.96
N ARG A 301 -6.54 12.27 -14.82
CA ARG A 301 -7.29 13.42 -15.35
C ARG A 301 -8.12 14.07 -14.24
N ARG A 302 -7.54 15.10 -13.62
CA ARG A 302 -8.16 16.00 -12.62
C ARG A 302 -7.34 17.28 -12.50
N ASP A 303 -7.86 18.30 -11.81
CA ASP A 303 -7.22 19.62 -11.68
C ASP A 303 -5.76 19.55 -11.20
N GLY A 304 -5.46 18.66 -10.26
CA GLY A 304 -4.10 18.45 -9.73
C GLY A 304 -3.14 17.66 -10.63
N THR A 305 -3.58 17.23 -11.81
CA THR A 305 -2.81 16.41 -12.75
C THR A 305 -3.00 16.89 -14.21
N PRO A 306 -2.57 18.12 -14.55
CA PRO A 306 -2.78 18.64 -15.89
C PRO A 306 -2.01 17.85 -16.96
N LEU A 307 -2.58 17.78 -18.16
CA LEU A 307 -1.89 17.37 -19.39
C LEU A 307 -1.45 18.64 -20.14
N GLN A 308 -0.18 18.73 -20.47
CA GLN A 308 0.38 19.80 -21.28
C GLN A 308 1.06 19.21 -22.52
N VAL A 309 0.74 19.76 -23.69
CA VAL A 309 1.40 19.43 -24.96
C VAL A 309 2.03 20.69 -25.51
N ARG A 310 3.35 20.68 -25.67
CA ARG A 310 4.14 21.85 -26.08
C ARG A 310 4.96 21.55 -27.33
N GLY A 311 4.96 22.45 -28.31
CA GLY A 311 5.85 22.38 -29.48
C GLY A 311 7.30 22.74 -29.15
N ALA A 312 8.22 22.43 -30.06
CA ALA A 312 9.63 22.76 -29.88
C ALA A 312 9.94 24.27 -29.84
N ASP A 313 9.05 25.10 -30.38
CA ASP A 313 9.11 26.56 -30.32
C ASP A 313 8.50 27.15 -29.03
N GLY A 314 7.98 26.30 -28.15
CA GLY A 314 7.31 26.68 -26.91
C GLY A 314 5.81 26.95 -27.04
N ALA A 315 5.20 26.76 -28.22
CA ALA A 315 3.76 26.89 -28.40
C ALA A 315 3.02 25.84 -27.55
N LEU A 316 1.97 26.27 -26.86
CA LEU A 316 1.08 25.36 -26.13
C LEU A 316 -0.10 24.97 -27.02
N TYR A 317 -0.30 23.66 -27.13
CA TYR A 317 -1.40 23.06 -27.87
C TYR A 317 -2.57 22.74 -26.93
N GLU A 318 -3.78 22.92 -27.44
CA GLU A 318 -5.03 22.83 -26.70
C GLU A 318 -5.75 21.54 -27.04
N GLU A 319 -6.11 20.79 -26.00
CA GLU A 319 -6.90 19.56 -26.11
C GLU A 319 -8.32 19.87 -26.61
N GLY A 320 -8.84 19.04 -27.51
CA GLY A 320 -10.09 19.26 -28.23
C GLY A 320 -9.98 20.25 -29.39
N VAL A 321 -8.86 20.97 -29.53
CA VAL A 321 -8.59 21.90 -30.65
C VAL A 321 -7.48 21.35 -31.54
N ASP A 322 -6.29 21.11 -31.00
CA ASP A 322 -5.12 20.65 -31.75
C ASP A 322 -4.95 19.13 -31.73
N PHE A 323 -5.41 18.49 -30.65
CA PHE A 323 -5.43 17.04 -30.50
C PHE A 323 -6.72 16.60 -29.82
N GLU A 324 -7.18 15.38 -30.09
CA GLU A 324 -8.38 14.82 -29.47
C GLU A 324 -8.20 14.63 -27.95
N PRO A 325 -9.28 14.63 -27.17
CA PRO A 325 -9.22 14.36 -25.74
C PRO A 325 -8.48 13.05 -25.42
N VAL A 326 -7.54 13.13 -24.48
CA VAL A 326 -6.85 11.96 -23.93
C VAL A 326 -7.73 11.37 -22.84
N ALA A 327 -8.08 10.09 -23.01
CA ALA A 327 -8.92 9.37 -22.07
C ALA A 327 -8.23 9.29 -20.70
N GLY A 328 -9.01 9.49 -19.62
CA GLY A 328 -8.55 9.19 -18.27
C GLY A 328 -8.75 7.73 -17.88
N MET A 329 -8.32 7.38 -16.67
CA MET A 329 -8.46 6.01 -16.14
C MET A 329 -9.93 5.52 -15.99
N ASN A 330 -10.91 6.42 -15.99
CA ASN A 330 -12.35 6.07 -15.95
C ASN A 330 -12.99 5.91 -17.34
N GLU A 331 -12.31 6.32 -18.42
CA GLU A 331 -12.89 6.44 -19.77
C GLU A 331 -12.45 5.32 -20.72
N GLY A 332 -12.15 4.14 -20.16
CA GLY A 332 -11.82 2.94 -20.95
C GLY A 332 -10.33 2.60 -21.01
N ILE A 333 -9.46 3.31 -20.29
CA ILE A 333 -8.13 2.79 -19.95
C ILE A 333 -8.33 1.78 -18.81
N ALA A 334 -8.23 0.48 -19.12
CA ALA A 334 -8.12 -0.52 -18.08
C ALA A 334 -6.91 -0.18 -17.22
N ARG A 335 -7.12 -0.06 -15.91
CA ARG A 335 -6.00 0.08 -14.98
C ARG A 335 -5.16 -1.18 -15.13
N TRP A 336 -3.94 -1.01 -15.61
CA TRP A 336 -3.04 -2.13 -15.73
C TRP A 336 -2.45 -2.45 -14.37
N TYR A 337 -2.56 -3.72 -13.98
CA TYR A 337 -1.83 -4.30 -12.87
C TYR A 337 -0.84 -5.32 -13.43
N PRO A 338 0.37 -5.43 -12.86
CA PRO A 338 1.41 -6.39 -13.29
C PRO A 338 0.95 -7.84 -13.46
N TRP A 339 -0.14 -8.23 -12.79
CA TRP A 339 -0.66 -9.60 -12.73
C TRP A 339 -1.96 -9.81 -13.49
N SER A 340 -2.62 -8.75 -13.96
CA SER A 340 -4.00 -8.85 -14.42
C SER A 340 -4.08 -9.22 -15.90
N GLU A 341 -3.28 -8.57 -16.75
CA GLU A 341 -3.36 -8.63 -18.22
C GLU A 341 -2.01 -8.21 -18.84
N GLU A 342 -1.83 -8.45 -20.15
CA GLU A 342 -0.67 -7.93 -20.90
C GLU A 342 -0.51 -6.41 -20.71
N PHE A 343 0.73 -5.93 -20.67
CA PHE A 343 1.01 -4.49 -20.58
C PHE A 343 0.34 -3.73 -21.74
N PRO A 344 -0.45 -2.66 -21.46
CA PRO A 344 -1.27 -2.01 -22.47
C PRO A 344 -0.43 -1.21 -23.46
N GLU A 345 -0.88 -1.15 -24.71
CA GLU A 345 -0.31 -0.20 -25.68
C GLU A 345 -0.56 1.24 -25.22
N ALA A 346 0.49 2.06 -25.18
CA ALA A 346 0.39 3.47 -24.85
C ALA A 346 -0.49 4.22 -25.85
N GLN A 347 -1.37 5.10 -25.36
CA GLN A 347 -2.24 5.88 -26.25
C GLN A 347 -1.41 6.92 -27.05
N PRO A 348 -1.69 7.08 -28.35
CA PRO A 348 -1.18 8.21 -29.11
C PRO A 348 -1.96 9.49 -28.77
N LEU A 349 -1.33 10.66 -29.00
CA LEU A 349 -2.09 11.90 -29.17
C LEU A 349 -2.64 11.94 -30.59
N ARG A 350 -3.96 11.86 -30.75
CA ARG A 350 -4.58 11.96 -32.08
C ARG A 350 -4.70 13.42 -32.47
N ILE A 351 -4.09 13.81 -33.59
CA ILE A 351 -4.06 15.19 -34.06
C ILE A 351 -5.35 15.50 -34.82
N THR A 352 -5.99 16.62 -34.49
CA THR A 352 -7.23 17.02 -35.16
C THR A 352 -6.97 17.52 -36.58
N ALA A 353 -8.00 17.49 -37.44
CA ALA A 353 -7.87 17.92 -38.84
C ALA A 353 -7.56 19.42 -39.00
N GLU A 354 -7.95 20.25 -38.03
CA GLU A 354 -7.73 21.72 -38.02
C GLU A 354 -6.59 22.13 -37.07
N SER A 355 -5.76 21.16 -36.66
CA SER A 355 -4.69 21.37 -35.69
C SER A 355 -3.63 22.36 -36.18
N ARG A 356 -3.02 23.06 -35.21
CA ARG A 356 -1.81 23.84 -35.43
C ARG A 356 -0.55 22.97 -35.48
N ILE A 357 -0.64 21.73 -34.98
CA ILE A 357 0.45 20.76 -34.94
C ILE A 357 0.72 20.24 -36.36
N SER A 358 1.99 20.24 -36.77
CA SER A 358 2.42 19.79 -38.10
C SER A 358 2.92 18.35 -38.13
N GLU A 359 2.85 17.72 -39.30
CA GLU A 359 3.45 16.40 -39.55
C GLU A 359 4.97 16.42 -39.27
N GLY A 360 5.48 15.40 -38.58
CA GLY A 360 6.89 15.30 -38.17
C GLY A 360 7.29 16.23 -37.03
N GLU A 361 6.36 17.01 -36.47
CA GLU A 361 6.64 17.90 -35.35
C GLU A 361 7.01 17.13 -34.09
N ARG A 362 7.99 17.66 -33.34
CA ARG A 362 8.36 17.17 -32.02
C ARG A 362 7.55 17.89 -30.96
N LEU A 363 6.83 17.12 -30.16
CA LEU A 363 6.04 17.59 -29.03
C LEU A 363 6.70 17.17 -27.73
N TYR A 364 6.57 18.02 -26.71
CA TYR A 364 6.96 17.79 -25.33
C TYR A 364 5.68 17.67 -24.50
N VAL A 365 5.40 16.46 -24.03
CA VAL A 365 4.15 16.09 -23.39
C VAL A 365 4.40 15.86 -21.89
N SER A 366 3.78 16.69 -21.05
CA SER A 366 3.81 16.52 -19.59
C SER A 366 2.46 16.06 -19.09
N PHE A 367 2.43 15.03 -18.25
CA PHE A 367 1.23 14.45 -17.68
C PHE A 367 1.54 13.79 -16.34
N TYR A 368 0.55 13.15 -15.72
CA TYR A 368 0.74 12.37 -14.50
C TYR A 368 0.15 10.98 -14.67
N HIS A 369 0.82 9.98 -14.11
CA HIS A 369 0.35 8.60 -14.13
C HIS A 369 0.15 8.07 -12.71
N ALA A 370 -0.77 7.12 -12.56
CA ALA A 370 -0.87 6.33 -11.33
C ALA A 370 0.37 5.42 -11.20
N ALA A 371 0.86 5.29 -9.97
CA ALA A 371 1.95 4.40 -9.63
C ALA A 371 1.48 3.25 -8.73
N HIS A 372 2.19 2.14 -8.82
CA HIS A 372 1.93 0.93 -8.04
C HIS A 372 3.18 0.53 -7.27
N VAL A 373 2.97 0.02 -6.06
CA VAL A 373 4.01 -0.61 -5.25
C VAL A 373 3.51 -1.96 -4.77
N LEU A 374 4.41 -2.91 -4.52
CA LEU A 374 4.12 -4.24 -3.99
C LEU A 374 3.02 -4.99 -4.77
N GLY A 375 3.05 -4.84 -6.10
CA GLY A 375 2.08 -5.42 -7.04
C GLY A 375 0.87 -4.52 -7.29
N ASP A 376 -0.06 -4.44 -6.35
CA ASP A 376 -1.38 -3.83 -6.54
C ASP A 376 -1.75 -2.76 -5.50
N GLN A 377 -0.83 -2.40 -4.60
CA GLN A 377 -1.06 -1.35 -3.63
C GLN A 377 -1.02 0.03 -4.30
N THR A 378 -2.04 0.84 -3.97
CA THR A 378 -2.34 2.10 -4.63
C THR A 378 -2.78 3.14 -3.61
N MET A 379 -2.39 4.39 -3.82
CA MET A 379 -2.45 5.45 -2.83
C MET A 379 -3.25 6.62 -3.41
N CYS A 380 -4.30 7.04 -2.73
CA CYS A 380 -5.03 8.24 -3.11
C CYS A 380 -4.22 9.51 -2.82
N CYS A 381 -4.54 10.57 -3.54
CA CYS A 381 -3.96 11.88 -3.31
C CYS A 381 -4.42 12.47 -1.98
N LEU A 382 -3.48 12.85 -1.10
CA LEU A 382 -3.78 13.44 0.21
C LEU A 382 -4.37 14.86 0.14
N SER A 383 -4.37 15.50 -1.03
CA SER A 383 -4.85 16.88 -1.21
C SER A 383 -6.09 17.02 -2.10
N GLU A 384 -6.49 15.95 -2.80
CA GLU A 384 -7.60 16.00 -3.75
C GLU A 384 -8.96 16.11 -3.02
N PRO A 385 -9.75 17.18 -3.25
CA PRO A 385 -11.03 17.37 -2.55
C PRO A 385 -12.02 16.21 -2.68
N GLU A 386 -12.08 15.55 -3.84
CA GLU A 386 -13.01 14.44 -4.05
C GLU A 386 -12.69 13.21 -3.19
N VAL A 387 -11.42 12.97 -2.82
CA VAL A 387 -11.05 11.93 -1.85
C VAL A 387 -11.81 12.13 -0.54
N TYR A 388 -11.86 13.36 -0.05
CA TYR A 388 -12.58 13.69 1.18
C TYR A 388 -14.09 13.54 1.07
N ALA A 389 -14.66 13.76 -0.12
CA ALA A 389 -16.08 13.49 -0.37
C ALA A 389 -16.38 11.99 -0.30
N VAL A 390 -15.49 11.15 -0.84
CA VAL A 390 -15.59 9.69 -0.72
C VAL A 390 -15.48 9.25 0.74
N LEU A 391 -14.49 9.74 1.48
CA LEU A 391 -14.31 9.43 2.91
C LEU A 391 -15.54 9.85 3.74
N GLU A 392 -16.13 11.03 3.48
CA GLU A 392 -17.34 11.46 4.17
C GLU A 392 -18.55 10.54 3.85
N SER A 393 -18.60 9.98 2.63
CA SER A 393 -19.60 8.96 2.28
C SER A 393 -19.42 7.66 3.06
N GLN A 394 -18.18 7.19 3.19
CA GLN A 394 -17.84 5.99 3.98
C GLN A 394 -18.26 6.15 5.44
N ILE A 395 -17.91 7.28 6.07
CA ILE A 395 -18.29 7.58 7.45
C ILE A 395 -19.81 7.62 7.61
N ARG A 396 -20.53 8.23 6.67
CA ARG A 396 -22.00 8.26 6.71
C ARG A 396 -22.59 6.85 6.65
N GLY A 397 -22.11 6.00 5.75
CA GLY A 397 -22.57 4.62 5.62
C GLY A 397 -22.31 3.80 6.89
N VAL A 398 -21.09 3.86 7.43
CA VAL A 398 -20.77 3.14 8.68
C VAL A 398 -21.59 3.67 9.85
N GLN A 399 -21.79 4.98 9.95
CA GLN A 399 -22.61 5.57 11.01
C GLN A 399 -24.08 5.14 10.90
N GLU A 400 -24.61 5.02 9.67
CA GLU A 400 -25.99 4.57 9.43
C GLU A 400 -26.19 3.10 9.78
N TYR A 401 -25.28 2.21 9.34
CA TYR A 401 -25.46 0.77 9.46
C TYR A 401 -24.91 0.16 10.75
N LEU A 402 -23.86 0.76 11.33
CA LEU A 402 -23.20 0.25 12.53
C LEU A 402 -23.30 1.18 13.74
N ALA A 403 -23.33 2.51 13.53
CA ALA A 403 -23.25 3.49 14.61
C ALA A 403 -22.22 3.13 15.72
N PRO A 404 -20.96 2.83 15.35
CA PRO A 404 -20.00 2.22 16.28
C PRO A 404 -19.49 3.25 17.30
N ARG A 405 -19.11 2.73 18.48
CA ARG A 405 -18.47 3.51 19.55
C ARG A 405 -16.98 3.74 19.27
N THR A 406 -16.32 2.73 18.73
CA THR A 406 -14.91 2.78 18.34
C THR A 406 -14.78 2.69 16.83
N TRP A 407 -13.94 3.56 16.25
CA TRP A 407 -13.61 3.61 14.85
C TRP A 407 -12.14 3.29 14.68
N PHE A 408 -11.81 2.44 13.71
CA PHE A 408 -10.44 2.14 13.35
C PHE A 408 -10.14 2.78 11.99
N ILE A 409 -9.16 3.69 11.93
CA ILE A 409 -8.79 4.37 10.69
C ILE A 409 -7.49 3.78 10.12
N ASN A 410 -7.49 3.47 8.84
CA ASN A 410 -6.41 2.76 8.15
C ASN A 410 -5.47 3.74 7.42
N HIS A 411 -4.64 4.40 8.21
CA HIS A 411 -3.55 5.28 7.78
C HIS A 411 -2.18 4.58 7.86
N ASP A 412 -2.12 3.33 7.45
CA ASP A 412 -0.92 2.50 7.38
C ASP A 412 -0.25 2.58 6.01
N GLU A 413 1.07 2.40 5.96
CA GLU A 413 1.88 2.09 4.79
C GLU A 413 1.62 2.94 3.52
N ILE A 414 1.61 4.27 3.65
CA ILE A 414 1.38 5.20 2.54
C ILE A 414 2.69 5.37 1.75
N ARG A 415 2.84 4.62 0.65
CA ARG A 415 4.12 4.45 -0.06
C ARG A 415 4.34 5.34 -1.28
N VAL A 416 3.31 6.07 -1.74
CA VAL A 416 3.41 7.07 -2.81
C VAL A 416 2.67 8.31 -2.32
N ALA A 417 3.34 9.46 -2.30
CA ALA A 417 2.74 10.71 -1.86
C ALA A 417 3.49 11.93 -2.40
N ASN A 418 2.77 13.05 -2.52
CA ASN A 418 3.32 14.39 -2.70
C ASN A 418 4.01 14.68 -4.05
N TRP A 419 3.53 14.12 -5.15
CA TRP A 419 4.08 14.32 -6.49
C TRP A 419 3.21 15.22 -7.38
N CYS A 420 1.89 15.08 -7.29
CA CYS A 420 0.96 15.82 -8.13
C CYS A 420 0.85 17.30 -7.74
N GLU A 421 0.35 18.13 -8.65
CA GLU A 421 0.23 19.57 -8.43
C GLU A 421 -0.71 19.91 -7.27
N ALA A 422 -1.75 19.11 -7.04
CA ALA A 422 -2.64 19.28 -5.88
C ALA A 422 -1.89 19.21 -4.54
N CYS A 423 -0.91 18.31 -4.43
CA CYS A 423 -0.07 18.21 -3.23
C CYS A 423 1.01 19.30 -3.21
N GLN A 424 1.75 19.46 -4.31
CA GLN A 424 2.89 20.37 -4.39
C GLN A 424 2.49 21.85 -4.22
N SER A 425 1.31 22.24 -4.72
CA SER A 425 0.80 23.61 -4.59
C SER A 425 0.52 24.03 -3.13
N ARG A 426 0.39 23.06 -2.21
CA ARG A 426 0.19 23.35 -0.79
C ARG A 426 1.46 23.80 -0.07
N GLY A 427 2.65 23.58 -0.65
CA GLY A 427 3.92 23.93 -0.03
C GLY A 427 4.18 23.22 1.31
N MET A 428 3.62 22.01 1.48
CA MET A 428 3.72 21.18 2.68
C MET A 428 4.61 19.96 2.43
N THR A 429 5.27 19.47 3.47
CA THR A 429 5.93 18.15 3.43
C THR A 429 4.88 17.02 3.38
N PRO A 430 5.24 15.79 2.97
CA PRO A 430 4.34 14.64 3.09
C PRO A 430 3.82 14.45 4.52
N GLY A 431 4.68 14.57 5.54
CA GLY A 431 4.29 14.53 6.95
C GLY A 431 3.23 15.58 7.30
N GLU A 432 3.39 16.83 6.86
CA GLU A 432 2.39 17.88 7.08
C GLU A 432 1.07 17.61 6.33
N LEU A 433 1.14 17.07 5.11
CA LEU A 433 -0.03 16.66 4.33
C LEU A 433 -0.81 15.53 5.02
N LEU A 434 -0.10 14.53 5.54
CA LEU A 434 -0.72 13.44 6.30
C LEU A 434 -1.29 13.93 7.63
N ALA A 435 -0.58 14.83 8.32
CA ALA A 435 -1.08 15.46 9.54
C ALA A 435 -2.38 16.23 9.30
N ASP A 436 -2.48 16.96 8.19
CA ASP A 436 -3.72 17.62 7.76
C ASP A 436 -4.82 16.62 7.38
N ASN A 437 -4.47 15.59 6.60
CA ASN A 437 -5.40 14.54 6.20
C ASN A 437 -6.02 13.82 7.40
N VAL A 438 -5.21 13.26 8.30
CA VAL A 438 -5.70 12.50 9.45
C VAL A 438 -6.51 13.39 10.40
N ARG A 439 -6.17 14.67 10.53
CA ARG A 439 -6.96 15.62 11.33
C ARG A 439 -8.37 15.78 10.76
N ARG A 440 -8.49 16.01 9.44
CA ARG A 440 -9.78 16.12 8.75
C ARG A 440 -10.59 14.84 8.84
N CYS A 441 -9.94 13.68 8.70
CA CYS A 441 -10.56 12.36 8.86
C CYS A 441 -11.17 12.17 10.26
N GLN A 442 -10.40 12.47 11.31
CA GLN A 442 -10.90 12.42 12.69
C GLN A 442 -12.03 13.44 12.93
N GLU A 443 -11.99 14.62 12.30
CA GLU A 443 -13.09 15.59 12.37
C GLU A 443 -14.38 15.07 11.74
N MET A 444 -14.31 14.40 10.59
CA MET A 444 -15.47 13.79 9.94
C MET A 444 -16.14 12.76 10.86
N ILE A 445 -15.35 11.87 11.47
CA ILE A 445 -15.86 10.87 12.42
C ILE A 445 -16.54 11.56 13.60
N LEU A 446 -15.89 12.53 14.24
CA LEU A 446 -16.45 13.19 15.43
C LEU A 446 -17.68 14.06 15.14
N ARG A 447 -17.84 14.56 13.90
CA ARG A 447 -19.08 15.20 13.47
C ARG A 447 -20.23 14.19 13.37
N ALA A 448 -19.96 13.00 12.85
CA ALA A 448 -20.96 11.95 12.66
C ALA A 448 -21.29 11.19 13.97
N SER A 449 -20.28 10.96 14.80
CA SER A 449 -20.35 10.23 16.08
C SER A 449 -19.62 11.01 17.19
N PRO A 450 -20.31 11.97 17.84
CA PRO A 450 -19.73 12.73 18.93
C PRO A 450 -19.34 11.82 20.10
N GLY A 451 -18.06 11.84 20.47
CA GLY A 451 -17.51 10.98 21.54
C GLY A 451 -17.00 9.62 21.07
N ALA A 452 -16.94 9.39 19.76
CA ALA A 452 -16.26 8.23 19.19
C ALA A 452 -14.83 8.09 19.73
N ARG A 453 -14.46 6.86 20.10
CA ARG A 453 -13.07 6.45 20.28
C ARG A 453 -12.47 6.20 18.90
N ILE A 454 -11.27 6.69 18.65
CA ILE A 454 -10.57 6.51 17.36
C ILE A 454 -9.26 5.79 17.63
N VAL A 455 -9.02 4.72 16.87
CA VAL A 455 -7.79 3.94 16.87
C VAL A 455 -7.16 4.03 15.47
N VAL A 456 -5.83 4.12 15.40
CA VAL A 456 -5.08 4.17 14.13
C VAL A 456 -3.83 3.30 14.21
N TRP A 457 -3.43 2.71 13.07
CA TRP A 457 -2.13 2.04 12.96
C TRP A 457 -0.96 2.98 13.26
N SER A 458 0.09 2.46 13.88
CA SER A 458 1.22 3.27 14.39
C SER A 458 2.19 3.78 13.32
N ASP A 459 2.42 3.01 12.27
CA ASP A 459 3.65 3.07 11.47
C ASP A 459 3.88 4.41 10.79
N MET A 460 2.83 4.98 10.20
CA MET A 460 2.93 6.27 9.53
C MET A 460 3.05 7.46 10.51
N PHE A 461 3.04 7.21 11.82
CA PHE A 461 3.15 8.21 12.89
C PHE A 461 4.28 7.94 13.89
N ASP A 462 5.08 6.90 13.65
CA ASP A 462 6.25 6.54 14.46
C ASP A 462 7.55 6.81 13.69
N PRO A 463 8.42 7.74 14.16
CA PRO A 463 9.70 8.02 13.51
C PRO A 463 10.68 6.84 13.56
N ASN A 464 10.44 5.85 14.42
CA ASN A 464 11.23 4.62 14.49
C ASN A 464 10.67 3.52 13.58
N HIS A 465 9.59 3.81 12.85
CA HIS A 465 8.97 2.88 11.91
C HIS A 465 8.88 3.46 10.50
N ASN A 466 7.74 4.00 10.03
CA ASN A 466 7.59 4.51 8.66
C ASN A 466 7.59 6.05 8.58
N ALA A 467 7.51 6.77 9.72
CA ALA A 467 7.37 8.22 9.75
C ALA A 467 8.72 8.98 9.64
N HIS A 468 9.53 8.62 8.65
CA HIS A 468 10.87 9.20 8.40
C HIS A 468 11.10 9.52 6.91
N ASP A 469 12.33 9.86 6.56
CA ASP A 469 12.79 10.17 5.19
C ASP A 469 12.89 8.89 4.32
N ASP A 470 13.09 9.02 3.01
CA ASP A 470 13.45 7.89 2.12
C ASP A 470 12.47 6.69 2.14
N TYR A 471 11.19 6.94 2.41
CA TYR A 471 10.16 5.91 2.42
C TYR A 471 9.53 5.72 1.02
N TYR A 472 9.88 4.63 0.35
CA TYR A 472 9.33 4.26 -0.97
C TYR A 472 9.35 5.42 -1.99
N ALA A 473 8.23 5.67 -2.66
CA ALA A 473 8.06 6.69 -3.68
C ALA A 473 7.43 7.95 -3.09
N VAL A 474 7.80 8.33 -1.86
CA VAL A 474 7.31 9.56 -1.24
C VAL A 474 8.23 10.72 -1.58
N ASN A 475 7.65 11.84 -2.00
CA ASN A 475 8.40 13.06 -2.31
C ASN A 475 8.59 13.93 -1.06
N GLY A 476 9.58 13.54 -0.24
CA GLY A 476 9.95 14.21 0.99
C GLY A 476 9.79 13.31 2.22
N THR A 477 9.66 13.94 3.38
CA THR A 477 9.65 13.25 4.68
C THR A 477 8.25 13.00 5.21
N TRP A 478 8.04 11.85 5.86
CA TRP A 478 6.86 11.64 6.71
C TRP A 478 6.99 12.26 8.10
N ALA A 479 8.18 12.74 8.49
CA ALA A 479 8.38 13.37 9.78
C ALA A 479 7.36 14.48 10.04
N GLY A 480 6.75 14.47 11.22
CA GLY A 480 5.70 15.41 11.62
C GLY A 480 4.27 14.95 11.33
N SER A 481 4.07 13.81 10.65
CA SER A 481 2.74 13.21 10.42
C SER A 481 1.91 13.06 11.70
N TRP A 482 2.57 12.70 12.81
CA TRP A 482 1.97 12.50 14.13
C TRP A 482 1.35 13.76 14.74
N GLU A 483 1.67 14.95 14.23
CA GLU A 483 1.06 16.21 14.69
C GLU A 483 -0.41 16.35 14.24
N GLY A 484 -0.88 15.46 13.37
CA GLY A 484 -2.29 15.33 12.99
C GLY A 484 -3.14 14.57 14.01
N LEU A 485 -2.53 13.76 14.87
CA LEU A 485 -3.24 12.92 15.82
C LEU A 485 -3.81 13.75 16.97
N ARG A 486 -5.07 13.49 17.34
CA ARG A 486 -5.61 14.09 18.57
C ARG A 486 -4.99 13.43 19.79
N PRO A 487 -4.89 14.15 20.93
CA PRO A 487 -4.43 13.54 22.18
C PRO A 487 -5.25 12.33 22.64
N THR A 488 -6.51 12.22 22.19
CA THR A 488 -7.42 11.12 22.53
C THR A 488 -7.42 9.97 21.53
N THR A 489 -6.59 10.06 20.49
CA THR A 489 -6.48 8.99 19.48
C THR A 489 -5.56 7.91 20.03
N ASP A 490 -6.06 6.68 19.99
CA ASP A 490 -5.33 5.51 20.44
C ASP A 490 -4.52 4.92 19.29
N ILE A 491 -3.42 4.26 19.62
CA ILE A 491 -2.47 3.72 18.65
C ILE A 491 -2.53 2.19 18.68
N ALA A 492 -2.85 1.59 17.55
CA ALA A 492 -2.60 0.18 17.30
C ALA A 492 -1.13 0.03 16.89
N ASN A 493 -0.29 -0.23 17.89
CA ASN A 493 1.15 -0.33 17.73
C ASN A 493 1.53 -1.72 17.25
N TRP A 494 2.01 -1.82 16.02
CA TRP A 494 2.34 -3.12 15.40
C TRP A 494 3.83 -3.36 15.20
N TYR A 495 4.68 -2.41 15.58
CA TYR A 495 6.13 -2.52 15.36
C TYR A 495 6.89 -3.00 16.58
N ARG A 496 6.91 -4.33 16.78
CA ARG A 496 7.73 -4.95 17.82
C ARG A 496 9.22 -4.65 17.65
N GLY A 497 9.70 -4.52 16.41
CA GLY A 497 11.11 -4.27 16.09
C GLY A 497 11.66 -2.99 16.73
N GLY A 498 10.84 -1.94 16.86
CA GLY A 498 11.20 -0.68 17.51
C GLY A 498 11.15 -0.72 19.05
N GLY A 499 10.57 -1.78 19.63
CA GLY A 499 10.60 -2.06 21.06
C GLY A 499 10.16 -0.90 21.94
N LEU A 500 11.01 -0.54 22.91
CA LEU A 500 10.74 0.53 23.87
C LEU A 500 10.74 1.93 23.24
N GLU A 501 11.45 2.15 22.13
CA GLU A 501 11.55 3.48 21.50
C GLU A 501 10.20 3.90 20.90
N THR A 502 9.61 3.02 20.09
CA THR A 502 8.25 3.20 19.54
C THR A 502 7.20 3.36 20.64
N MET A 503 7.22 2.48 21.64
CA MET A 503 6.25 2.54 22.74
C MET A 503 6.39 3.83 23.57
N GLY A 504 7.63 4.23 23.87
CA GLY A 504 7.95 5.46 24.58
C GLY A 504 7.50 6.70 23.81
N TRP A 505 7.75 6.73 22.49
CA TRP A 505 7.36 7.82 21.61
C TRP A 505 5.88 8.20 21.73
N PHE A 506 4.99 7.22 21.63
CA PHE A 506 3.55 7.46 21.75
C PHE A 506 3.13 7.77 23.19
N ALA A 507 3.71 7.09 24.18
CA ALA A 507 3.40 7.30 25.59
C ALA A 507 3.79 8.69 26.08
N ASP A 508 4.92 9.23 25.63
CA ASP A 508 5.40 10.58 25.98
C ASP A 508 4.49 11.68 25.41
N ARG A 509 3.84 11.39 24.28
CA ARG A 509 2.83 12.25 23.66
C ARG A 509 1.43 12.07 24.26
N GLY A 510 1.28 11.13 25.20
CA GLY A 510 0.05 10.89 25.96
C GLY A 510 -0.95 9.96 25.25
N HIS A 511 -0.56 9.32 24.16
CA HIS A 511 -1.42 8.37 23.47
C HIS A 511 -1.53 7.06 24.25
N ARG A 512 -2.72 6.45 24.20
CA ARG A 512 -2.92 5.08 24.67
C ARG A 512 -2.62 4.11 23.54
N GLN A 513 -2.20 2.90 23.87
CA GLN A 513 -1.70 1.93 22.91
C GLN A 513 -2.34 0.56 23.11
N ILE A 514 -2.57 -0.12 21.99
CA ILE A 514 -2.87 -1.55 21.89
C ILE A 514 -1.69 -2.18 21.18
N LEU A 515 -1.03 -3.17 21.79
CA LEU A 515 0.12 -3.86 21.18
C LEU A 515 -0.38 -4.96 20.24
N CYS A 516 -0.10 -4.85 18.95
CA CYS A 516 -0.54 -5.78 17.91
C CYS A 516 0.41 -6.99 17.88
N GLY A 517 0.27 -7.86 18.87
CA GLY A 517 1.32 -8.79 19.31
C GLY A 517 1.32 -10.18 18.66
N TYR A 518 0.53 -10.41 17.62
CA TYR A 518 0.57 -11.63 16.81
C TYR A 518 0.93 -11.26 15.36
N TYR A 519 1.67 -12.13 14.66
CA TYR A 519 2.06 -11.90 13.26
C TYR A 519 2.25 -13.24 12.53
N ASP A 520 1.20 -14.05 12.50
CA ASP A 520 1.10 -15.28 11.67
C ASP A 520 2.19 -16.34 11.90
N THR A 521 2.81 -16.34 13.09
CA THR A 521 3.77 -17.35 13.55
C THR A 521 3.16 -18.26 14.61
N SER A 522 3.71 -19.45 14.82
CA SER A 522 3.30 -20.31 15.95
C SER A 522 3.79 -19.78 17.29
N ASP A 523 4.90 -19.04 17.28
CA ASP A 523 5.55 -18.55 18.49
C ASP A 523 4.97 -17.18 18.85
N PHE A 524 4.39 -17.07 20.04
CA PHE A 524 3.91 -15.81 20.58
C PHE A 524 5.06 -15.02 21.22
N TYR A 525 5.05 -13.71 21.02
CA TYR A 525 6.02 -12.78 21.61
C TYR A 525 5.35 -11.65 22.41
N THR A 526 4.02 -11.69 22.54
CA THR A 526 3.26 -10.59 23.15
C THR A 526 3.51 -10.46 24.65
N ASP A 527 3.71 -11.57 25.35
CA ASP A 527 4.06 -11.60 26.79
C ASP A 527 5.38 -10.90 27.07
N GLU A 528 6.41 -11.18 26.26
CA GLU A 528 7.69 -10.48 26.34
C GLU A 528 7.51 -8.98 26.10
N TRP A 529 6.71 -8.61 25.08
CA TRP A 529 6.50 -7.21 24.74
C TRP A 529 5.75 -6.44 25.85
N LEU A 530 4.77 -7.09 26.48
CA LEU A 530 4.05 -6.55 27.65
C LEU A 530 4.98 -6.44 28.86
N ALA A 531 5.82 -7.44 29.11
CA ALA A 531 6.81 -7.42 30.17
C ALA A 531 7.85 -6.31 29.98
N ASP A 532 8.31 -6.08 28.75
CA ASP A 532 9.21 -4.97 28.38
C ASP A 532 8.53 -3.62 28.70
N ALA A 533 7.28 -3.44 28.27
CA ALA A 533 6.52 -2.22 28.52
C ALA A 533 6.32 -1.98 30.03
N GLN A 534 5.95 -3.01 30.79
CA GLN A 534 5.78 -2.92 32.24
C GLN A 534 7.11 -2.63 32.95
N GLY A 535 8.18 -3.35 32.59
CA GLY A 535 9.52 -3.21 33.18
C GLY A 535 10.12 -1.83 32.95
N ALA A 536 9.86 -1.22 31.78
CA ALA A 536 10.25 0.15 31.46
C ALA A 536 9.28 1.21 31.99
N GLY A 537 8.15 0.82 32.58
CA GLY A 537 7.14 1.74 33.10
C GLY A 537 6.42 2.54 32.02
N ILE A 538 6.28 1.98 30.81
CA ILE A 538 5.52 2.60 29.72
C ILE A 538 4.06 2.74 30.14
N ARG A 539 3.56 3.98 30.10
CA ARG A 539 2.18 4.31 30.45
C ARG A 539 1.28 4.18 29.23
N GLY A 540 -0.01 3.97 29.47
CA GLY A 540 -1.02 4.02 28.42
C GLY A 540 -1.15 2.76 27.57
N ILE A 541 -0.42 1.68 27.89
CA ILE A 541 -0.72 0.36 27.33
C ILE A 541 -2.07 -0.09 27.91
N MET A 542 -3.03 -0.42 27.04
CA MET A 542 -4.38 -0.84 27.44
C MET A 542 -4.61 -2.34 27.25
N GLY A 543 -3.82 -2.98 26.39
CA GLY A 543 -3.97 -4.39 26.06
C GLY A 543 -3.25 -4.73 24.76
N ALA A 544 -3.73 -5.77 24.09
CA ALA A 544 -3.09 -6.31 22.90
C ALA A 544 -4.12 -6.80 21.86
N MET A 545 -3.68 -6.92 20.61
CA MET A 545 -4.47 -7.43 19.50
C MET A 545 -3.86 -8.68 18.87
N TYR A 546 -4.67 -9.73 18.72
CA TYR A 546 -4.36 -10.87 17.86
C TYR A 546 -4.47 -10.37 16.42
N THR A 547 -3.32 -10.04 15.84
CA THR A 547 -3.22 -9.39 14.53
C THR A 547 -2.76 -10.42 13.50
N THR A 548 -3.60 -10.70 12.51
CA THR A 548 -3.33 -11.71 11.49
C THR A 548 -3.51 -11.09 10.12
N TRP A 549 -2.59 -11.37 9.19
CA TRP A 549 -2.61 -10.86 7.81
C TRP A 549 -2.85 -11.99 6.80
N VAL A 550 -2.74 -13.24 7.26
CA VAL A 550 -3.42 -14.38 6.65
C VAL A 550 -4.67 -14.70 7.46
N PRO A 551 -5.74 -15.25 6.88
CA PRO A 551 -6.94 -15.56 7.66
C PRO A 551 -6.74 -16.83 8.53
N SER A 552 -5.86 -16.75 9.55
CA SER A 552 -5.49 -17.84 10.46
C SER A 552 -5.92 -17.55 11.90
N TYR A 553 -6.79 -18.39 12.46
CA TYR A 553 -7.45 -18.14 13.75
C TYR A 553 -7.41 -19.35 14.69
N ASP A 554 -6.53 -20.31 14.43
CA ASP A 554 -6.45 -21.55 15.22
C ASP A 554 -5.87 -21.32 16.62
N LEU A 555 -5.25 -20.17 16.84
CA LEU A 555 -4.49 -19.85 18.05
C LEU A 555 -5.12 -18.75 18.91
N ILE A 556 -6.33 -18.26 18.58
CA ILE A 556 -6.93 -17.12 19.25
C ILE A 556 -7.18 -17.36 20.75
N GLU A 557 -7.56 -18.57 21.16
CA GLU A 557 -7.79 -18.90 22.57
C GLU A 557 -6.48 -19.00 23.35
N ALA A 558 -5.50 -19.71 22.80
CA ALA A 558 -4.18 -19.90 23.41
C ALA A 558 -3.43 -18.57 23.55
N TRP A 559 -3.52 -17.70 22.53
CA TRP A 559 -2.93 -16.37 22.57
C TRP A 559 -3.59 -15.49 23.64
N ALA A 560 -4.93 -15.53 23.75
CA ALA A 560 -5.66 -14.75 24.76
C ALA A 560 -5.33 -15.19 26.20
N GLU A 561 -5.17 -16.50 26.43
CA GLU A 561 -4.70 -17.04 27.72
C GLU A 561 -3.30 -16.53 28.06
N MET A 562 -2.38 -16.53 27.09
CA MET A 562 -1.03 -16.01 27.27
C MET A 562 -1.03 -14.52 27.63
N VAL A 563 -1.76 -13.67 26.89
CA VAL A 563 -1.80 -12.23 27.18
C VAL A 563 -2.35 -11.95 28.57
N ARG A 564 -3.42 -12.63 28.98
CA ARG A 564 -3.97 -12.47 30.34
C ARG A 564 -3.03 -12.95 31.43
N GLY A 565 -2.25 -14.00 31.16
CA GLY A 565 -1.24 -14.50 32.09
C GLY A 565 -0.07 -13.53 32.28
N ALA A 566 0.24 -12.74 31.25
CA ALA A 566 1.33 -11.76 31.25
C ALA A 566 0.91 -10.38 31.83
N TRP A 567 -0.38 -10.07 31.87
CA TRP A 567 -0.93 -8.81 32.40
C TRP A 567 -1.08 -8.83 33.92
#